data_AF-A0A5M9NGC8-F1
#
_entry.id   AF-A0A5M9NGC8-F1
#
_cell.length_a   1.000
_cell.length_b   1.000
_cell.length_c   1.000
_cell.angle_alpha   90.00
_cell.angle_beta   90.00
_cell.angle_gamma   90.00
#
_symmetry.space_group_name_H-M   'P 1'
#
loop_
_entity.id
_entity.type
_entity.pdbx_description
1 polymer ?
#
loop_
_entity_poly.entity_id
_entity_poly.type
_entity_poly.pdbx_seq_one_letter_code
_entity_poly.pdbx_strand_id
1 'polypeptide(L)' 'MKKYLCEKSKLYDEIEKARECLYKSIEENDDKDRILLNSEILDKLIVDYLKVCNKINEKSLG' A
#
# COMPACT_ATOMS: atom_id res chain seq x y z
N MET A 1 -8.87 16.44 8.87
CA MET A 1 -8.83 15.08 9.45
C MET A 1 -9.63 14.04 8.64
N LYS A 2 -10.94 14.22 8.43
CA LYS A 2 -11.82 13.26 7.73
C LYS A 2 -11.32 12.78 6.34
N LYS A 3 -10.72 13.69 5.54
CA LYS A 3 -10.12 13.35 4.24
C LYS A 3 -8.97 12.33 4.35
N TYR A 4 -8.03 12.56 5.28
CA TYR A 4 -6.88 11.68 5.47
C TYR A 4 -7.27 10.32 6.03
N LEU A 5 -8.29 10.25 6.88
CA LEU A 5 -8.83 8.96 7.37
C LEU A 5 -9.45 8.14 6.24
N CYS A 6 -10.17 8.79 5.31
CA CYS A 6 -10.71 8.12 4.13
C CYS A 6 -9.60 7.65 3.18
N GLU A 7 -8.60 8.50 2.94
CA GLU A 7 -7.42 8.17 2.12
C GLU A 7 -6.61 7.02 2.72
N LYS A 8 -6.40 7.03 4.05
CA LYS A 8 -5.75 5.94 4.80
C LYS A 8 -6.49 4.61 4.60
N SER A 9 -7.81 4.61 4.73
CA SER A 9 -8.62 3.39 4.54
C SER A 9 -8.51 2.85 3.11
N LYS A 10 -8.58 3.72 2.10
CA LYS A 10 -8.45 3.31 0.70
C LYS A 10 -7.08 2.71 0.40
N LEU A 11 -6.01 3.36 0.85
CA LEU A 11 -4.65 2.87 0.68
C LEU A 11 -4.45 1.53 1.38
N TYR A 12 -5.06 1.32 2.55
CA TYR A 12 -5.03 0.02 3.21
C TYR A 12 -5.67 -1.08 2.35
N ASP A 13 -6.86 -0.83 1.80
CA ASP A 13 -7.54 -1.80 0.92
C ASP A 13 -6.72 -2.09 -0.35
N GLU A 14 -6.05 -1.08 -0.91
CA GLU A 14 -5.15 -1.24 -2.07
C GLU A 14 -3.88 -2.04 -1.72
N ILE A 15 -3.30 -1.82 -0.54
CA ILE A 15 -2.16 -2.60 -0.02
C ILE A 15 -2.54 -4.08 0.13
N GLU A 16 -3.69 -4.38 0.72
CA GLU A 16 -4.14 -5.77 0.90
C GLU A 16 -4.30 -6.47 -0.45
N LYS A 17 -4.91 -5.81 -1.43
CA LYS A 17 -5.03 -6.35 -2.80
C LYS A 17 -3.68 -6.56 -3.48
N ALA A 18 -2.77 -5.58 -3.39
CA ALA A 18 -1.44 -5.70 -3.97
C ALA A 18 -0.64 -6.84 -3.32
N ARG A 19 -0.79 -7.02 -2.00
CA ARG A 19 -0.18 -8.12 -1.25
C ARG A 19 -0.71 -9.49 -1.71
N GLU A 20 -2.03 -9.62 -1.84
CA GLU A 20 -2.65 -10.84 -2.38
C GLU A 20 -2.18 -11.14 -3.81
N CYS A 21 -2.10 -10.12 -4.67
CA CYS A 21 -1.57 -10.28 -6.03
C CYS A 21 -0.11 -10.75 -6.05
N LEU A 22 0.75 -10.18 -5.19
CA LEU A 22 2.14 -10.61 -5.09
C LEU A 22 2.25 -12.07 -4.61
N TYR A 23 1.51 -12.44 -3.57
CA TYR A 23 1.49 -13.82 -3.09
C TYR A 23 1.04 -14.80 -4.17
N LYS A 24 -0.02 -14.47 -4.89
CA LYS A 24 -0.53 -15.29 -5.98
C LYS A 24 0.50 -15.44 -7.10
N SER A 25 1.17 -14.36 -7.50
CA SER A 25 2.24 -14.42 -8.50
C SER A 25 3.41 -15.31 -8.05
N ILE A 26 3.77 -15.29 -6.77
CA ILE A 26 4.82 -16.18 -6.23
C ILE A 26 4.33 -17.64 -6.21
N GLU A 27 3.10 -17.89 -5.78
CA GLU A 27 2.49 -19.22 -5.72
C GLU A 27 2.33 -19.86 -7.11
N GLU A 28 1.90 -19.07 -8.09
CA GLU A 28 1.77 -19.49 -9.49
C GLU A 28 3.12 -19.56 -10.24
N ASN A 29 4.21 -19.20 -9.56
CA ASN A 29 5.56 -19.14 -10.11
C ASN A 29 5.62 -18.31 -11.41
N ASP A 30 5.00 -17.13 -11.36
CA ASP A 30 5.04 -16.12 -12.42
C ASP A 30 6.48 -15.75 -12.78
N ASP A 31 6.64 -15.10 -13.92
CA ASP A 31 7.94 -14.55 -14.32
C ASP A 31 8.47 -13.53 -13.28
N LYS A 32 9.80 -13.51 -13.13
CA LYS A 32 10.50 -12.69 -12.13
C LYS A 32 10.19 -11.21 -12.31
N ASP A 33 10.06 -10.73 -13.54
CA ASP A 33 9.76 -9.32 -13.81
C ASP A 33 8.35 -8.95 -13.33
N ARG A 34 7.39 -9.88 -13.41
CA ARG A 34 6.03 -9.68 -12.91
C ARG A 34 5.97 -9.69 -11.38
N ILE A 35 6.70 -10.60 -10.74
CA ILE A 35 6.84 -10.63 -9.28
C ILE A 35 7.50 -9.32 -8.79
N LEU A 36 8.55 -8.87 -9.46
CA LEU A 36 9.23 -7.61 -9.13
C LEU A 36 8.28 -6.41 -9.27
N LEU A 37 7.56 -6.33 -10.38
CA LEU A 37 6.58 -5.25 -10.60
C LEU A 37 5.51 -5.21 -9.50
N ASN A 38 4.95 -6.36 -9.12
CA ASN A 38 3.97 -6.45 -8.05
C ASN A 38 4.57 -6.04 -6.69
N SER A 39 5.83 -6.37 -6.43
CA SER A 39 6.56 -5.94 -5.23
C SER A 39 6.74 -4.42 -5.20
N GLU A 40 7.17 -3.80 -6.31
CA GLU A 40 7.37 -2.35 -6.40
C GLU A 40 6.07 -1.56 -6.23
N ILE A 41 4.96 -2.09 -6.77
CA ILE A 41 3.62 -1.52 -6.57
C ILE A 41 3.24 -1.55 -5.08
N LEU A 42 3.46 -2.68 -4.41
CA LEU A 42 3.18 -2.83 -2.99
C LEU A 42 4.02 -1.87 -2.15
N ASP A 43 5.32 -1.77 -2.40
CA ASP A 43 6.22 -0.85 -1.70
C ASP A 43 5.79 0.61 -1.85
N LYS A 44 5.40 1.02 -3.05
CA LYS A 44 4.89 2.37 -3.30
C LYS A 44 3.63 2.66 -2.50
N LEU A 45 2.69 1.73 -2.46
CA LEU A 45 1.44 1.88 -1.70
C LEU A 45 1.71 1.98 -0.20
N ILE A 46 2.64 1.18 0.34
CA ILE A 46 3.07 1.25 1.75
C ILE A 46 3.66 2.62 2.06
N VAL A 47 4.56 3.13 1.21
CA VAL A 47 5.16 4.46 1.40
C VAL A 47 4.08 5.56 1.38
N ASP A 48 3.12 5.48 0.47
CA ASP A 48 2.04 6.47 0.40
C ASP A 48 1.10 6.38 1.62
N TYR A 49 0.80 5.18 2.12
CA TYR A 49 0.06 4.96 3.36
C TYR A 49 0.79 5.58 4.57
N LEU A 50 2.10 5.40 4.67
CA LEU A 50 2.91 5.98 5.74
C LEU A 50 2.91 7.51 5.69
N LYS A 51 3.00 8.12 4.50
CA LYS A 51 2.87 9.58 4.35
C LYS A 51 1.52 10.09 4.86
N VAL A 52 0.43 9.37 4.60
CA VAL A 52 -0.90 9.75 5.11
C VAL A 52 -0.96 9.60 6.63
N CYS A 53 -0.39 8.54 7.20
CA CYS A 53 -0.29 8.36 8.65
C CYS A 53 0.48 9.51 9.31
N ASN A 54 1.62 9.92 8.74
CA ASN A 54 2.42 11.03 9.25
C ASN A 54 1.62 12.34 9.23
N LYS A 55 0.93 12.65 8.12
CA LYS A 55 0.06 13.83 8.04
C LYS A 55 -1.06 13.83 9.07
N ILE A 56 -1.63 12.66 9.39
CA ILE A 56 -2.64 12.52 10.45
C ILE A 56 -2.03 12.84 11.81
N ASN A 57 -0.84 12.30 12.11
CA ASN A 57 -0.14 12.54 13.37
C ASN A 57 0.22 14.01 13.57
N GLU A 58 0.79 14.66 12.54
CA GLU A 58 1.11 16.10 12.56
C GLU A 58 -0.13 16.97 12.83
N LYS A 59 -1.29 16.61 12.26
CA LYS A 59 -2.56 17.31 12.45
C LYS A 59 -3.29 16.96 13.74
N SER A 60 -2.81 15.98 14.51
CA SER A 60 -3.36 15.61 15.81
C SER A 60 -2.64 16.30 16.97
N LEU A 61 -1.43 16.82 16.73
CA LEU A 61 -0.56 17.45 17.74
C LEU A 61 -0.60 19.00 17.73
N GLY A 62 -1.26 19.61 16.74
CA GLY A 62 -1.44 21.06 16.62
C GLY A 62 -2.90 21.44 16.56
#